data_AF-A0A2T2YTF9-F1
#
_entry.id   AF-A0A2T2YTF9-F1
#
_cell.length_a   1.000
_cell.length_b   1.000
_cell.length_c   1.000
_cell.angle_alpha   90.00
_cell.angle_beta   90.00
_cell.angle_gamma   90.00
#
_symmetry.space_group_name_H-M   'P 1'
#
loop_
_entity.id
_entity.type
_entity.pdbx_description
1 polymer ?
#
loop_
_entity_poly.entity_id
_entity_poly.type
_entity_poly.pdbx_seq_one_letter_code
_entity_poly.pdbx_strand_id
1 'polypeptide(L)'
;RLTTKSHLFKQKTAYELPIGLVGSEMCIRDRDWEERFALTRAFLAQRFRPDRTPDPEVVAGWNRIVADRGQVRVADVAESCGWSRKRLWTRFESQVGLTPKRAAMLVRFRHAVEGLVAGRAAADVAAFCGYSDQAHMSREIASFAGRTPGALARETHTLIGEHRYRAWGTFFQDPAGVAGRE
;
A
#
# COMPACT_ATOMS: atom_id res chain seq x y z
N ARG A 1 -24.77 29.67 -6.02
CA ARG A 1 -24.05 29.71 -7.32
C ARG A 1 -22.61 29.33 -7.05
N LEU A 2 -22.27 28.06 -7.24
CA LEU A 2 -20.94 27.49 -6.99
C LEU A 2 -20.36 27.12 -8.36
N THR A 3 -19.40 27.90 -8.83
CA THR A 3 -18.58 27.54 -9.98
C THR A 3 -17.14 27.88 -9.66
N THR A 4 -16.24 27.04 -10.18
CA THR A 4 -14.78 27.18 -10.24
C THR A 4 -14.00 26.42 -9.15
N LYS A 5 -13.68 25.16 -9.48
CA LYS A 5 -12.33 24.55 -9.33
C LYS A 5 -12.32 23.13 -9.93
N SER A 6 -12.47 23.03 -11.25
CA SER A 6 -12.28 21.78 -12.03
C SER A 6 -10.88 21.64 -12.64
N HIS A 7 -9.91 22.43 -12.22
CA HIS A 7 -8.58 22.46 -12.83
C HIS A 7 -7.52 22.16 -11.79
N LEU A 8 -7.28 20.88 -11.52
CA LEU A 8 -6.03 20.33 -10.97
C LEU A 8 -6.05 18.78 -10.98
N PHE A 9 -6.77 18.18 -11.94
CA PHE A 9 -6.78 16.74 -12.19
C PHE A 9 -5.99 16.40 -13.47
N LYS A 10 -4.85 17.06 -13.68
CA LYS A 10 -3.92 16.68 -14.73
C LYS A 10 -2.51 16.67 -14.16
N GLN A 11 -1.84 15.56 -14.45
CA GLN A 11 -0.42 15.27 -14.29
C GLN A 11 0.03 14.81 -12.89
N LYS A 12 0.17 13.48 -12.73
CA LYS A 12 1.45 12.79 -12.36
C LYS A 12 1.29 11.44 -11.61
N THR A 13 0.24 10.68 -11.89
CA THR A 13 0.20 9.25 -11.45
C THR A 13 -0.58 8.37 -12.43
N ALA A 14 -0.37 8.61 -13.73
CA ALA A 14 -0.65 7.60 -14.75
C ALA A 14 0.55 6.63 -14.78
N TYR A 15 0.68 5.80 -13.74
CA TYR A 15 1.49 4.58 -13.85
C TYR A 15 0.55 3.50 -14.40
N GLU A 16 0.73 3.19 -15.69
CA GLU A 16 0.51 1.87 -16.28
C GLU A 16 -0.82 1.16 -15.94
N LEU A 17 -1.94 1.86 -16.05
CA LEU A 17 -3.21 1.17 -16.26
C LEU A 17 -3.28 0.79 -17.75
N PRO A 18 -3.41 -0.50 -18.10
CA PRO A 18 -3.54 -0.91 -19.50
C PRO A 18 -4.73 -0.20 -20.14
N ILE A 19 -4.52 0.28 -21.36
CA ILE A 19 -5.41 1.13 -22.19
C ILE A 19 -6.87 0.64 -22.30
N GLY A 20 -7.18 -0.60 -21.92
CA GLY A 20 -8.55 -1.11 -21.81
C GLY A 20 -9.38 -0.59 -20.63
N LEU A 21 -8.77 0.13 -19.66
CA LEU A 21 -9.46 0.61 -18.45
C LEU A 21 -9.99 2.06 -18.54
N VAL A 22 -9.80 2.74 -19.67
CA VAL A 22 -10.19 4.15 -19.82
C VAL A 22 -11.71 4.31 -19.98
N GLY A 23 -12.41 3.29 -20.51
CA GLY A 23 -13.88 3.24 -20.53
C GLY A 23 -14.52 2.90 -19.16
N SER A 24 -13.76 2.28 -18.25
CA SER A 24 -14.23 1.85 -16.93
C SER A 24 -13.97 2.87 -15.81
N GLU A 25 -13.13 3.90 -16.01
CA GLU A 25 -12.88 4.93 -14.99
C GLU A 25 -14.15 5.71 -14.59
N MET A 26 -15.04 5.99 -15.54
CA MET A 26 -16.33 6.63 -15.23
C MET A 26 -17.31 5.68 -14.55
N CYS A 27 -17.34 4.41 -14.96
CA CYS A 27 -18.29 3.42 -14.43
C CYS A 27 -17.91 2.88 -13.04
N ILE A 28 -16.66 3.07 -12.61
CA ILE A 28 -16.19 2.70 -11.26
C ILE A 28 -16.48 3.81 -10.24
N ARG A 29 -16.53 5.08 -10.67
CA ARG A 29 -16.64 6.22 -9.76
C ARG A 29 -17.99 6.33 -9.06
N ASP A 30 -19.05 5.83 -9.68
CA ASP A 30 -20.43 5.92 -9.17
C ASP A 30 -20.90 4.65 -8.45
N ARG A 31 -20.07 3.60 -8.40
CA ARG A 31 -20.36 2.35 -7.68
C ARG A 31 -20.03 2.47 -6.21
N ASP A 32 -20.74 1.73 -5.36
CA ASP A 32 -20.33 1.56 -3.97
C ASP A 32 -18.97 0.82 -3.87
N TRP A 33 -18.38 0.83 -2.69
CA TRP A 33 -17.07 0.21 -2.49
C TRP A 33 -17.07 -1.31 -2.66
N GLU A 34 -18.18 -1.98 -2.34
CA GLU A 34 -18.28 -3.43 -2.39
C GLU A 34 -18.19 -3.93 -3.84
N GLU A 35 -18.90 -3.28 -4.75
CA GLU A 35 -18.81 -3.57 -6.19
C GLU A 35 -17.41 -3.32 -6.75
N ARG A 36 -16.76 -2.21 -6.36
CA ARG A 36 -15.39 -1.91 -6.83
C ARG A 36 -14.40 -2.99 -6.40
N PHE A 37 -14.53 -3.47 -5.16
CA PHE A 37 -13.71 -4.57 -4.67
C PHE A 37 -14.03 -5.88 -5.38
N ALA A 38 -15.31 -6.18 -5.63
CA ALA A 38 -15.71 -7.37 -6.38
C ALA A 38 -15.11 -7.38 -7.79
N LEU A 39 -15.19 -6.26 -8.51
CA LEU A 39 -14.58 -6.10 -9.84
C LEU A 39 -13.07 -6.28 -9.80
N THR A 40 -12.40 -5.69 -8.81
CA THR A 40 -10.95 -5.83 -8.62
C THR A 40 -10.57 -7.28 -8.34
N ARG A 41 -11.28 -7.97 -7.43
CA ARG A 41 -11.05 -9.39 -7.13
C ARG A 41 -11.26 -10.27 -8.37
N ALA A 42 -12.34 -10.05 -9.12
CA ALA A 42 -12.62 -10.78 -10.35
C ALA A 42 -11.51 -10.56 -11.40
N PHE A 43 -11.08 -9.31 -11.59
CA PHE A 43 -9.99 -8.96 -12.49
C PHE A 43 -8.67 -9.65 -12.14
N LEU A 44 -8.33 -9.69 -10.83
CA LEU A 44 -7.14 -10.33 -10.32
C LEU A 44 -7.23 -11.86 -10.42
N ALA A 45 -8.37 -12.45 -10.07
CA ALA A 45 -8.61 -13.89 -10.15
C ALA A 45 -8.47 -14.43 -11.59
N GLN A 46 -8.95 -13.68 -12.59
CA GLN A 46 -8.79 -14.03 -14.01
C GLN A 46 -7.32 -14.05 -14.47
N ARG A 47 -6.44 -13.30 -13.80
CA ARG A 47 -5.01 -13.20 -14.12
C ARG A 47 -4.14 -14.04 -13.20
N PHE A 48 -4.71 -14.59 -12.13
CA PHE A 48 -4.00 -15.45 -11.21
C PHE A 48 -3.56 -16.73 -11.93
N ARG A 49 -2.26 -17.02 -11.84
CA ARG A 49 -1.62 -18.17 -12.44
C ARG A 49 -1.02 -18.99 -11.30
N PRO A 50 -1.65 -20.09 -10.86
CA PRO A 50 -1.21 -20.84 -9.68
C PRO A 50 0.18 -21.48 -9.87
N ASP A 51 0.59 -21.69 -11.13
CA ASP A 51 1.94 -22.12 -11.53
C ASP A 51 3.02 -21.05 -11.32
N ARG A 52 2.63 -19.78 -11.16
CA ARG A 52 3.55 -18.66 -10.96
C ARG A 52 3.61 -18.30 -9.47
N THR A 53 4.48 -18.99 -8.75
CA THR A 53 4.84 -18.60 -7.38
C THR A 53 5.99 -17.60 -7.39
N PRO A 54 5.96 -16.55 -6.55
CA PRO A 54 7.12 -15.69 -6.36
C PRO A 54 8.32 -16.47 -5.82
N ASP A 55 9.52 -15.94 -6.06
CA ASP A 55 10.76 -16.47 -5.48
C ASP A 55 10.63 -16.49 -3.94
N PRO A 56 11.02 -17.56 -3.24
CA PRO A 56 10.96 -17.63 -1.77
C PRO A 56 11.64 -16.45 -1.08
N GLU A 57 12.74 -15.95 -1.65
CA GLU A 57 13.47 -14.79 -1.14
C GLU A 57 12.70 -13.46 -1.31
N VAL A 58 11.87 -13.34 -2.34
CA VAL A 58 10.98 -12.18 -2.51
C VAL A 58 9.87 -12.23 -1.46
N VAL A 59 9.31 -13.41 -1.21
CA VAL A 59 8.31 -13.62 -0.13
C VAL A 59 8.91 -13.32 1.23
N ALA A 60 10.11 -13.85 1.53
CA ALA A 60 10.81 -13.59 2.78
C ALA A 60 11.14 -12.10 2.96
N GLY A 61 11.61 -11.44 1.89
CA GLY A 61 11.88 -10.01 1.91
C GLY A 61 10.62 -9.17 2.14
N TRP A 62 9.50 -9.53 1.52
CA TRP A 62 8.20 -8.89 1.75
C TRP A 62 7.74 -9.07 3.20
N ASN A 63 7.79 -10.29 3.72
CA ASN A 63 7.42 -10.60 5.10
C ASN A 63 8.27 -9.83 6.10
N ARG A 64 9.58 -9.68 5.85
CA ARG A 64 10.47 -8.87 6.68
C ARG A 64 10.11 -7.39 6.64
N ILE A 65 9.80 -6.85 5.46
CA ILE A 65 9.34 -5.47 5.32
C ILE A 65 8.05 -5.24 6.13
N VAL A 66 7.10 -6.17 6.06
CA VAL A 66 5.83 -6.08 6.81
C VAL A 66 6.06 -6.20 8.32
N ALA A 67 6.84 -7.20 8.75
CA ALA A 67 7.14 -7.43 10.17
C ALA A 67 7.82 -6.22 10.82
N ASP A 68 8.75 -5.58 10.09
CA ASP A 68 9.46 -4.39 10.54
C ASP A 68 8.71 -3.08 10.21
N ARG A 69 7.42 -3.17 9.83
CA ARG A 69 6.56 -2.00 9.56
C ARG A 69 7.14 -1.01 8.54
N GLY A 70 7.90 -1.53 7.58
CA GLY A 70 8.55 -0.73 6.54
C GLY A 70 9.77 0.07 7.01
N GLN A 71 10.30 -0.21 8.21
CA GLN A 71 11.48 0.48 8.75
C GLN A 71 12.80 -0.20 8.36
N VAL A 72 12.72 -1.37 7.72
CA VAL A 72 13.89 -2.18 7.37
C VAL A 72 14.75 -1.50 6.33
N ARG A 73 16.07 -1.66 6.48
CA ARG A 73 17.03 -1.23 5.46
C ARG A 73 17.03 -2.26 4.32
N VAL A 74 16.88 -1.79 3.10
CA VAL A 74 16.87 -2.64 1.89
C VAL A 74 18.17 -3.46 1.75
N ALA A 75 19.29 -2.95 2.25
CA ALA A 75 20.56 -3.68 2.27
C ALA A 75 20.46 -4.96 3.11
N ASP A 76 19.91 -4.86 4.31
CA ASP A 76 19.75 -5.98 5.25
C ASP A 76 18.78 -7.04 4.71
N VAL A 77 17.75 -6.61 3.96
CA VAL A 77 16.86 -7.54 3.24
C VAL A 77 17.65 -8.31 2.17
N ALA A 78 18.46 -7.61 1.37
CA ALA A 78 19.25 -8.24 0.32
C ALA A 78 20.28 -9.23 0.89
N GLU A 79 20.96 -8.83 1.97
CA GLU A 79 21.92 -9.66 2.69
C GLU A 79 21.27 -10.92 3.27
N SER A 80 20.09 -10.81 3.88
CA SER A 80 19.38 -11.96 4.44
C SER A 80 18.97 -13.02 3.41
N CYS A 81 18.88 -12.63 2.13
CA CYS A 81 18.59 -13.53 1.02
C CYS A 81 19.86 -13.97 0.27
N GLY A 82 21.05 -13.56 0.70
CA GLY A 82 22.30 -13.81 -0.02
C GLY A 82 22.37 -13.13 -1.40
N TRP A 83 21.61 -12.04 -1.60
CA TRP A 83 21.48 -11.37 -2.89
C TRP A 83 22.20 -10.03 -2.93
N SER A 84 22.64 -9.65 -4.12
CA SER A 84 23.03 -8.26 -4.36
C SER A 84 21.80 -7.34 -4.33
N ARG A 85 22.00 -6.08 -3.96
CA ARG A 85 20.93 -5.05 -3.99
C ARG A 85 20.27 -4.93 -5.36
N LYS A 86 21.05 -5.04 -6.44
CA LYS A 86 20.55 -5.00 -7.82
C LYS A 86 19.63 -6.17 -8.12
N ARG A 87 20.00 -7.39 -7.71
CA ARG A 87 19.15 -8.57 -7.89
C ARG A 87 17.85 -8.45 -7.10
N LEU A 88 17.93 -8.04 -5.84
CA LEU A 88 16.73 -7.82 -5.00
C LEU A 88 15.79 -6.82 -5.68
N TRP A 89 16.32 -5.69 -6.16
CA TRP A 89 15.55 -4.69 -6.89
C TRP A 89 14.81 -5.28 -8.08
N THR A 90 15.54 -5.91 -9.00
CA THR A 90 14.97 -6.47 -10.24
C THR A 90 13.91 -7.52 -9.94
N ARG A 91 14.14 -8.39 -8.94
CA ARG A 91 13.17 -9.43 -8.58
C ARG A 91 11.90 -8.85 -7.96
N PHE A 92 12.03 -7.93 -7.01
CA PHE A 92 10.89 -7.21 -6.44
C PHE A 92 10.08 -6.47 -7.50
N GLU A 93 10.74 -5.73 -8.38
CA GLU A 93 10.05 -5.01 -9.46
C GLU A 93 9.31 -5.97 -10.39
N SER A 94 9.92 -7.10 -10.75
CA SER A 94 9.30 -8.09 -11.65
C SER A 94 8.16 -8.92 -11.03
N GLN A 95 8.19 -9.17 -9.72
CA GLN A 95 7.24 -10.09 -9.07
C GLN A 95 6.22 -9.39 -8.16
N VAL A 96 6.59 -8.25 -7.57
CA VAL A 96 5.74 -7.44 -6.69
C VAL A 96 5.22 -6.19 -7.44
N GLY A 97 5.88 -5.77 -8.52
CA GLY A 97 5.55 -4.54 -9.24
C GLY A 97 6.04 -3.27 -8.53
N LEU A 98 6.79 -3.41 -7.44
CA LEU A 98 7.36 -2.31 -6.65
C LEU A 98 8.82 -2.60 -6.34
N THR A 99 9.62 -1.54 -6.29
CA THR A 99 10.98 -1.65 -5.77
C THR A 99 10.94 -1.95 -4.26
N PRO A 100 11.95 -2.62 -3.68
CA PRO A 100 11.96 -2.95 -2.25
C PRO A 100 11.79 -1.70 -1.35
N LYS A 101 12.42 -0.59 -1.76
CA LYS A 101 12.29 0.69 -1.06
C LYS A 101 10.85 1.22 -1.11
N ARG A 102 10.20 1.17 -2.28
CA ARG A 102 8.83 1.66 -2.45
C ARG A 102 7.84 0.78 -1.68
N ALA A 103 8.05 -0.53 -1.62
CA ALA A 103 7.30 -1.44 -0.78
C ALA A 103 7.43 -1.09 0.72
N ALA A 104 8.64 -0.86 1.21
CA ALA A 104 8.87 -0.44 2.60
C ALA A 104 8.19 0.91 2.92
N MET A 105 8.29 1.89 2.02
CA MET A 105 7.57 3.15 2.15
C MET A 105 6.05 2.96 2.20
N LEU A 106 5.49 2.06 1.38
CA LEU A 106 4.04 1.79 1.37
C LEU A 106 3.55 1.16 2.68
N VAL A 107 4.31 0.20 3.22
CA VAL A 107 4.01 -0.42 4.52
C VAL A 107 4.10 0.62 5.65
N ARG A 108 5.14 1.45 5.64
CA ARG A 108 5.33 2.52 6.62
C ARG A 108 4.20 3.55 6.56
N PHE A 109 3.84 3.99 5.35
CA PHE A 109 2.71 4.87 5.09
C PHE A 109 1.43 4.29 5.68
N ARG A 110 1.13 3.01 5.45
CA ARG A 110 -0.06 2.36 5.99
C ARG A 110 -0.12 2.46 7.52
N HIS A 111 0.97 2.16 8.21
CA HIS A 111 1.01 2.25 9.68
C HIS A 111 0.86 3.70 10.17
N ALA A 112 1.44 4.67 9.45
CA ALA A 112 1.27 6.08 9.78
C ALA A 112 -0.20 6.51 9.67
N VAL A 113 -0.89 6.10 8.59
CA VAL A 113 -2.32 6.36 8.41
C VAL A 113 -3.14 5.70 9.51
N GLU A 114 -2.87 4.45 9.86
CA GLU A 114 -3.54 3.74 10.95
C GLU A 114 -3.39 4.48 12.29
N GLY A 115 -2.19 4.97 12.61
CA GLY A 115 -1.94 5.76 13.82
C GLY A 115 -2.71 7.09 13.85
N LEU A 116 -2.73 7.81 12.72
CA LEU A 116 -3.45 9.09 12.60
C LEU A 116 -4.96 8.90 12.69
N VAL A 117 -5.51 7.86 12.06
CA VAL A 117 -6.94 7.53 12.10
C VAL A 117 -7.36 7.09 13.51
N ALA A 118 -6.47 6.43 14.25
CA ALA A 118 -6.69 6.11 15.66
C ALA A 118 -6.59 7.34 16.59
N GLY A 119 -6.45 8.56 16.05
CA GLY A 119 -6.43 9.79 16.82
C GLY A 119 -5.10 10.12 17.52
N ARG A 120 -4.02 9.41 17.20
CA ARG A 120 -2.69 9.69 17.78
C ARG A 120 -2.13 11.01 17.26
N ALA A 121 -1.32 11.69 18.08
CA ALA A 121 -0.65 12.91 17.66
C ALA A 121 0.33 12.64 16.51
N ALA A 122 0.35 13.52 15.51
CA ALA A 122 1.12 13.32 14.30
C ALA A 122 2.64 13.24 14.54
N ALA A 123 3.15 13.92 15.57
CA ALA A 123 4.55 13.82 15.98
C ALA A 123 4.88 12.42 16.52
N ASP A 124 4.03 11.86 17.37
CA ASP A 124 4.21 10.51 17.93
C ASP A 124 4.14 9.44 16.84
N VAL A 125 3.20 9.59 15.89
CA VAL A 125 3.09 8.70 14.73
C VAL A 125 4.36 8.77 13.88
N ALA A 126 4.89 9.97 13.64
CA ALA A 126 6.11 10.14 12.86
C ALA A 126 7.29 9.40 13.50
N ALA A 127 7.48 9.58 14.82
CA ALA A 127 8.54 8.91 15.57
C ALA A 127 8.36 7.38 15.58
N PHE A 128 7.14 6.89 15.88
CA PHE A 128 6.84 5.47 15.94
C PHE A 128 7.00 4.75 14.59
N CYS A 129 6.72 5.44 13.48
CA CYS A 129 6.85 4.91 12.13
C CYS A 129 8.26 5.11 11.53
N GLY A 130 9.22 5.63 12.29
CA GLY A 130 10.61 5.78 11.84
C GLY A 130 10.80 6.91 10.81
N TYR A 131 9.98 7.96 10.87
CA TYR A 131 10.25 9.21 10.16
C TYR A 131 11.16 10.10 11.00
N SER A 132 11.99 10.90 10.33
CA SER A 132 12.85 11.89 10.99
C SER A 132 12.06 12.96 11.74
N ASP A 133 10.89 13.32 11.19
CA ASP A 133 10.01 14.36 11.70
C ASP A 133 8.62 14.27 11.04
N GLN A 134 7.67 15.03 11.57
CA GLN A 134 6.30 15.09 11.06
C GLN A 134 6.23 15.61 9.61
N ALA A 135 7.14 16.50 9.19
CA ALA A 135 7.13 17.07 7.84
C ALA A 135 7.56 16.02 6.80
N HIS A 136 8.55 15.18 7.13
CA HIS A 136 8.96 14.03 6.33
C HIS A 136 7.79 13.04 6.17
N MET A 137 7.13 12.65 7.26
CA MET A 137 5.92 11.82 7.20
C MET A 137 4.84 12.45 6.30
N SER A 138 4.62 13.77 6.44
CA SER A 138 3.61 14.49 5.66
C SER A 138 3.90 14.49 4.16
N ARG A 139 5.18 14.64 3.77
CA ARG A 139 5.61 14.56 2.36
C ARG A 139 5.44 13.16 1.79
N GLU A 140 5.76 12.13 2.57
CA GLU A 140 5.57 10.75 2.13
C GLU A 140 4.08 10.40 1.97
N ILE A 141 3.24 10.77 2.94
CA ILE A 141 1.78 10.64 2.86
C ILE A 141 1.23 11.35 1.62
N ALA A 142 1.68 12.58 1.35
CA ALA A 142 1.28 13.31 0.15
C ALA A 142 1.73 12.61 -1.15
N SER A 143 2.88 11.93 -1.15
CA SER A 143 3.37 11.18 -2.31
C SER A 143 2.54 9.93 -2.64
N PHE A 144 1.84 9.37 -1.66
CA PHE A 144 0.99 8.19 -1.84
C PHE A 144 -0.49 8.54 -2.01
N ALA A 145 -1.00 9.46 -1.20
CA ALA A 145 -2.42 9.80 -1.15
C ALA A 145 -2.78 11.03 -2.02
N GLY A 146 -1.80 11.79 -2.50
CA GLY A 146 -2.07 13.09 -3.16
C GLY A 146 -2.73 14.12 -2.23
N ARG A 147 -2.68 13.89 -0.91
CA ARG A 147 -3.36 14.64 0.15
C ARG A 147 -2.48 14.74 1.40
N THR A 148 -2.73 15.74 2.24
CA THR A 148 -1.98 15.92 3.50
C THR A 148 -2.53 15.01 4.62
N PRO A 149 -1.74 14.71 5.67
CA PRO A 149 -2.19 13.84 6.78
C PRO A 149 -3.46 14.33 7.46
N GLY A 150 -3.58 15.64 7.71
CA GLY A 150 -4.77 16.22 8.32
C GLY A 150 -6.02 16.14 7.44
N ALA A 151 -5.87 16.16 6.11
CA ALA A 151 -6.99 15.93 5.20
C ALA A 151 -7.42 14.45 5.22
N LEU A 152 -6.45 13.54 5.21
CA LEU A 152 -6.70 12.10 5.27
C LEU A 152 -7.39 11.68 6.58
N ALA A 153 -6.93 12.20 7.72
CA ALA A 153 -7.52 11.87 9.03
C ALA A 153 -9.00 12.28 9.15
N ARG A 154 -9.43 13.33 8.46
CA ARG A 154 -10.85 13.78 8.43
C ARG A 154 -11.73 12.98 7.47
N GLU A 155 -11.15 12.42 6.41
CA GLU A 155 -11.87 11.72 5.34
C GLU A 155 -11.97 10.21 5.58
N THR A 156 -10.98 9.61 6.27
CA THR A 156 -10.87 8.16 6.46
C THR A 156 -11.91 7.57 7.42
N HIS A 157 -12.74 8.41 8.04
CA HIS A 157 -13.59 8.04 9.17
C HIS A 157 -14.81 7.17 8.85
N THR A 158 -14.98 6.59 7.65
CA THR A 158 -16.13 5.69 7.43
C THR A 158 -15.90 4.58 6.40
N LEU A 159 -15.55 4.86 5.14
CA LEU A 159 -15.76 3.86 4.09
C LEU A 159 -14.57 2.92 3.80
N ILE A 160 -13.35 3.44 3.60
CA ILE A 160 -12.22 2.58 3.23
C ILE A 160 -11.77 1.70 4.41
N GLY A 161 -11.82 2.23 5.65
CA GLY A 161 -11.48 1.47 6.85
C GLY A 161 -12.38 0.25 7.06
N GLU A 162 -13.69 0.43 6.99
CA GLU A 162 -14.69 -0.62 7.20
C GLU A 162 -14.70 -1.66 6.06
N HIS A 163 -14.59 -1.21 4.81
CA HIS A 163 -14.59 -2.12 3.66
C HIS A 163 -13.24 -2.82 3.45
N ARG A 164 -12.11 -2.24 3.86
CA ARG A 164 -10.78 -2.87 3.77
C ARG A 164 -10.72 -4.22 4.48
N TYR A 165 -11.28 -4.29 5.70
CA TYR A 165 -11.32 -5.54 6.48
C TYR A 165 -12.20 -6.60 5.82
N ARG A 166 -13.33 -6.21 5.23
CA ARG A 166 -14.26 -7.14 4.57
C ARG A 166 -13.79 -7.60 3.19
N ALA A 167 -13.18 -6.72 2.40
CA ALA A 167 -12.86 -7.01 1.02
C ALA A 167 -11.60 -7.84 0.81
N TRP A 168 -10.65 -7.77 1.75
CA TRP A 168 -9.35 -8.43 1.66
C TRP A 168 -9.06 -9.36 2.85
N GLY A 169 -9.94 -9.46 3.86
CA GLY A 169 -9.70 -10.27 5.06
C GLY A 169 -8.52 -9.78 5.91
N THR A 170 -8.01 -10.64 6.80
CA THR A 170 -6.83 -10.38 7.67
C THR A 170 -5.49 -10.52 6.94
N PHE A 171 -5.45 -10.40 5.61
CA PHE A 171 -4.30 -10.69 4.72
C PHE A 171 -2.98 -9.98 5.07
N PHE A 172 -2.96 -9.09 6.07
CA PHE A 172 -1.79 -8.35 6.53
C PHE A 172 -1.67 -8.23 8.06
N GLN A 173 -2.30 -9.11 8.83
CA GLN A 173 -2.10 -9.22 10.28
C GLN A 173 -2.14 -10.71 10.67
N ASP A 174 -0.99 -11.38 10.66
CA ASP A 174 -0.66 -12.37 11.69
C ASP A 174 0.84 -12.73 11.71
N PRO A 175 1.61 -12.38 12.77
CA PRO A 175 2.89 -13.02 13.06
C PRO A 175 2.76 -14.30 13.92
N ALA A 176 1.55 -14.66 14.37
CA ALA A 176 1.29 -15.72 15.35
C ALA A 176 -0.03 -16.47 15.07
N GLY A 177 -0.08 -17.22 13.96
CA GLY A 177 -1.29 -17.95 13.53
C GLY A 177 -1.08 -19.38 13.02
N VAL A 178 0.13 -19.93 13.14
CA VAL A 178 0.38 -21.37 12.91
C VAL A 178 0.91 -21.96 14.21
N ALA A 179 0.04 -22.00 15.22
CA ALA A 179 0.18 -22.90 16.35
C ALA A 179 -1.17 -23.59 16.53
N GLY A 180 -1.22 -24.86 16.17
CA GLY A 180 -2.20 -25.85 16.65
C GLY A 180 -3.66 -25.62 16.28
N ARG A 181 -4.13 -26.31 15.24
CA ARG A 181 -5.47 -26.89 15.24
C ARG A 181 -5.36 -28.34 14.78
N GLU A 182 -5.09 -29.20 15.76
CA GLU A 182 -5.82 -30.47 15.92
C GLU A 182 -7.16 -30.16 16.60
#